data_AF-A0ABC8QTS5-F1
#
_entry.id   AF-A0ABC8QTS5-F1
#
_cell.length_a   1.000
_cell.length_b   1.000
_cell.length_c   1.000
_cell.angle_alpha   90.00
_cell.angle_beta   90.00
_cell.angle_gamma   90.00
#
_symmetry.space_group_name_H-M   'P 1'
#
loop_
_entity.id
_entity.type
_entity.pdbx_description
1 polymer ?
#
loop_
_entity_poly.entity_id
_entity_poly.type
_entity_poly.pdbx_seq_one_letter_code
_entity_poly.pdbx_strand_id
1 'polypeptide(L)'
;MERRPIYVRHSMRLAVASIIDKFENDSFENGTPISEFGFEKIRLGRMLQNVGKNISEDYIMQKIAETLPTTWDSAKEIFFNHDQPTCVVLFIQLLAEAERKIYPLWIQFEIEKMDPQSDVIDHIKRKNHYLEN
;
A
#
# COMPACT_ATOMS: atom_id res chain seq x y z
N MET A 1 12.82 2.93 38.05
CA MET A 1 12.75 2.38 36.69
C MET A 1 14.16 1.97 36.26
N GLU A 2 14.41 0.67 36.10
CA GLU A 2 15.70 0.19 35.60
C GLU A 2 15.90 0.58 34.13
N ARG A 3 17.08 1.12 33.80
CA ARG A 3 17.44 1.46 32.42
C ARG A 3 17.83 0.16 31.70
N ARG A 4 17.16 -0.13 30.57
CA ARG A 4 17.47 -1.30 29.73
C ARG A 4 18.96 -1.33 29.33
N PRO A 5 19.56 -2.51 29.13
CA PRO A 5 20.93 -2.62 28.65
C PRO A 5 21.17 -1.88 27.32
N ILE A 6 22.41 -1.44 27.07
CA ILE A 6 22.76 -0.61 25.90
C ILE A 6 22.51 -1.36 24.58
N TYR A 7 22.85 -2.66 24.52
CA TYR A 7 22.63 -3.48 23.32
C TYR A 7 21.15 -3.58 22.93
N VAL A 8 20.25 -3.68 23.92
CA VAL A 8 18.79 -3.67 23.70
C VAL A 8 18.36 -2.33 23.12
N ARG A 9 18.86 -1.22 23.66
CA ARG A 9 18.55 0.13 23.14
C ARG A 9 19.04 0.34 21.71
N HIS A 10 20.20 -0.20 21.36
CA HIS A 10 20.75 -0.13 20.00
C HIS A 10 19.91 -0.94 19.01
N SER A 11 19.58 -2.20 19.35
CA SER A 11 18.73 -3.05 18.50
C SER A 11 17.34 -2.45 18.25
N MET A 12 16.72 -1.86 19.27
CA MET A 12 15.43 -1.18 19.14
C MET A 12 15.52 0.03 18.20
N ARG A 13 16.62 0.80 18.23
CA ARG A 13 16.82 1.93 17.32
C ARG A 13 16.94 1.47 15.86
N LEU A 14 17.66 0.37 15.61
CA LEU A 14 17.78 -0.19 14.27
C LEU A 14 16.43 -0.70 13.75
N ALA A 15 15.65 -1.37 14.60
CA ALA A 15 14.31 -1.83 14.24
C ALA A 15 13.37 -0.65 13.90
N VAL A 16 13.37 0.41 14.71
CA VAL A 16 12.58 1.62 14.43
C VAL A 16 13.05 2.31 13.14
N ALA A 17 14.36 2.40 12.90
CA ALA A 17 14.89 2.97 11.66
C ALA A 17 14.43 2.18 10.42
N SER A 18 14.42 0.85 10.50
CA SER A 18 13.90 0.00 9.41
C SER A 18 12.41 0.20 9.15
N ILE A 19 11.59 0.39 10.21
CA ILE A 19 10.16 0.68 10.05
C ILE A 19 9.96 2.05 9.39
N ILE A 20 10.75 3.05 9.78
CA ILE A 20 10.72 4.38 9.16
C ILE A 20 11.06 4.26 7.67
N ASP A 21 12.15 3.57 7.34
CA ASP A 21 12.58 3.39 5.96
C ASP A 21 11.49 2.75 5.08
N LYS A 22 10.85 1.67 5.57
CA LYS A 22 9.72 1.05 4.88
C LYS A 22 8.50 1.97 4.77
N PHE A 23 8.22 2.72 5.82
CA PHE A 23 7.08 3.64 5.80
C PHE A 23 7.29 4.77 4.78
N GLU A 24 8.49 5.34 4.71
CA GLU A 24 8.81 6.47 3.85
C GLU A 24 9.08 6.06 2.39
N ASN A 25 9.81 4.98 2.16
CA ASN A 25 10.46 4.71 0.87
C ASN A 25 9.90 3.51 0.12
N ASP A 26 9.18 2.61 0.78
CA ASP A 26 8.66 1.39 0.14
C ASP A 26 7.58 1.79 -0.87
N SER A 27 7.88 1.58 -2.16
CA SER A 27 7.00 1.97 -3.26
C SER A 27 5.97 0.90 -3.57
N PHE A 28 4.87 1.28 -4.17
CA PHE A 28 3.87 0.32 -4.65
C PHE A 28 4.47 -0.59 -5.75
N GLU A 29 4.39 -1.90 -5.53
CA GLU A 29 4.83 -2.92 -6.48
C GLU A 29 3.68 -3.30 -7.43
N ASN A 30 3.95 -3.33 -8.73
CA ASN A 30 2.96 -3.73 -9.72
C ASN A 30 2.55 -5.19 -9.52
N GLY A 31 1.24 -5.42 -9.34
CA GLY A 31 0.67 -6.76 -9.09
C GLY A 31 0.20 -6.97 -7.65
N THR A 32 0.61 -6.12 -6.72
CA THR A 32 0.06 -6.09 -5.37
C THR A 32 -1.26 -5.32 -5.36
N PRO A 33 -2.34 -5.82 -4.75
CA PRO A 33 -3.57 -5.05 -4.61
C PRO A 33 -3.34 -3.75 -3.83
N ILE A 34 -3.89 -2.64 -4.31
CA ILE A 34 -3.70 -1.34 -3.66
C ILE A 34 -4.19 -1.32 -2.20
N SER A 35 -5.19 -2.15 -1.90
CA SER A 35 -5.70 -2.31 -0.54
C SER A 35 -4.65 -2.94 0.39
N GLU A 36 -3.94 -3.97 -0.06
CA GLU A 36 -2.88 -4.62 0.71
C GLU A 36 -1.72 -3.65 0.97
N PHE A 37 -1.28 -2.94 -0.07
CA PHE A 37 -0.27 -1.91 0.06
C PHE A 37 -0.68 -0.80 1.05
N GLY A 38 -1.90 -0.28 0.91
CA GLY A 38 -2.43 0.77 1.78
C GLY A 38 -2.53 0.32 3.24
N PHE A 39 -2.99 -0.90 3.49
CA PHE A 39 -3.07 -1.45 4.84
C PHE A 39 -1.69 -1.67 5.46
N GLU A 40 -0.68 -2.05 4.68
CA GLU A 40 0.68 -2.15 5.18
C GLU A 40 1.25 -0.78 5.58
N LYS A 41 1.01 0.27 4.78
CA LYS A 41 1.38 1.65 5.17
C LYS A 41 0.68 2.11 6.46
N ILE A 42 -0.61 1.79 6.64
CA ILE A 42 -1.32 2.04 7.90
C ILE A 42 -0.66 1.27 9.06
N ARG A 43 -0.34 -0.01 8.87
CA ARG A 43 0.27 -0.86 9.89
C ARG A 43 1.61 -0.27 10.34
N LEU A 44 2.47 0.12 9.40
CA LEU A 44 3.76 0.76 9.66
C LEU A 44 3.58 2.11 10.38
N GLY A 45 2.66 2.96 9.93
CA GLY A 45 2.34 4.24 10.57
C GLY A 45 1.90 4.07 12.04
N ARG A 46 1.03 3.09 12.31
CA ARG A 46 0.59 2.75 13.68
C ARG A 46 1.72 2.19 14.54
N MET A 47 2.62 1.40 13.98
CA MET A 47 3.84 0.96 14.70
C MET A 47 4.71 2.16 15.10
N LEU A 48 4.83 3.17 14.23
CA LEU A 48 5.56 4.39 14.51
C LEU A 48 4.88 5.23 15.61
N GLN A 49 3.54 5.34 15.59
CA GLN A 49 2.77 5.97 16.68
C GLN A 49 3.05 5.30 18.03
N ASN A 50 3.04 3.96 18.06
CA ASN A 50 3.27 3.18 19.28
C ASN A 50 4.67 3.36 19.88
N VAL A 51 5.67 3.75 19.07
CA VAL A 51 7.02 4.10 19.56
C VAL A 51 7.20 5.60 19.82
N GLY A 52 6.11 6.38 19.80
CA GLY A 52 6.06 7.78 20.18
C GLY A 52 6.31 8.77 19.02
N LYS A 53 6.18 8.34 17.76
CA LYS A 53 6.22 9.26 16.61
C LYS A 53 4.87 9.93 16.42
N ASN A 54 4.89 11.22 16.09
CA ASN A 54 3.68 11.97 15.74
C ASN A 54 3.33 11.74 14.27
N ILE A 55 2.57 10.68 13.99
CA ILE A 55 2.10 10.32 12.65
C ILE A 55 0.59 10.58 12.62
N SER A 56 0.12 11.49 11.78
CA SER A 56 -1.31 11.74 11.58
C SER A 56 -1.89 10.85 10.47
N GLU A 57 -3.22 10.72 10.44
CA GLU A 57 -3.94 10.07 9.33
C GLU A 57 -3.60 10.73 7.99
N ASP A 58 -3.61 12.07 7.93
CA ASP A 58 -3.26 12.84 6.73
C ASP A 58 -1.85 12.53 6.23
N TYR A 59 -0.90 12.36 7.16
CA TYR A 59 0.46 12.02 6.80
C TYR A 59 0.57 10.62 6.20
N ILE A 60 -0.19 9.65 6.71
CA ILE A 60 -0.25 8.31 6.12
C ILE A 60 -0.87 8.37 4.71
N MET A 61 -1.95 9.14 4.53
CA MET A 61 -2.57 9.33 3.20
C MET A 61 -1.60 9.96 2.19
N GLN A 62 -0.88 11.02 2.60
CA GLN A 62 0.16 11.63 1.76
C GLN A 62 1.24 10.63 1.39
N LYS A 63 1.71 9.82 2.35
CA LYS A 63 2.75 8.83 2.10
C LYS A 63 2.31 7.74 1.14
N ILE A 64 1.08 7.24 1.26
CA ILE A 64 0.49 6.32 0.28
C ILE A 64 0.48 6.99 -1.10
N ALA A 65 0.02 8.24 -1.21
CA ALA A 65 -0.05 8.95 -2.48
C ALA A 65 1.32 9.20 -3.14
N GLU A 66 2.34 9.56 -2.34
CA GLU A 66 3.72 9.81 -2.78
C GLU A 66 4.42 8.54 -3.29
N THR A 67 4.06 7.38 -2.72
CA THR A 67 4.70 6.09 -3.03
C THR A 67 3.99 5.30 -4.14
N LEU A 68 2.90 5.86 -4.69
CA LEU A 68 2.22 5.34 -5.87
C LEU A 68 2.86 5.81 -7.18
N PRO A 69 2.91 4.96 -8.23
CA PRO A 69 3.45 5.34 -9.52
C PRO A 69 2.59 6.40 -10.21
N THR A 70 3.17 7.07 -11.20
CA THR A 70 2.53 8.18 -11.95
C THR A 70 1.24 7.79 -12.67
N THR A 71 1.02 6.49 -12.91
CA THR A 71 -0.26 5.97 -13.44
C THR A 71 -1.46 6.31 -12.54
N TRP A 72 -1.23 6.67 -11.27
CA TRP A 72 -2.26 7.06 -10.31
C TRP A 72 -2.46 8.57 -10.20
N ASP A 73 -1.70 9.41 -10.93
CA ASP A 73 -1.72 10.87 -10.76
C ASP A 73 -3.13 11.47 -10.92
N SER A 74 -3.88 11.04 -11.93
CA SER A 74 -5.26 11.50 -12.13
C SER A 74 -6.20 11.08 -10.98
N ALA A 75 -6.02 9.89 -10.42
CA ALA A 75 -6.83 9.43 -9.29
C ALA A 75 -6.48 10.24 -8.02
N LYS A 76 -5.19 10.47 -7.77
CA LYS A 76 -4.70 11.31 -6.66
C LYS A 76 -5.29 12.72 -6.74
N GLU A 77 -5.25 13.35 -7.92
CA GLU A 77 -5.79 14.69 -8.12
C GLU A 77 -7.29 14.74 -7.79
N ILE A 78 -8.07 13.76 -8.26
CA ILE A 78 -9.51 13.68 -7.97
C ILE A 78 -9.75 13.56 -6.45
N PHE A 79 -9.02 12.68 -5.76
CA PHE A 79 -9.26 12.45 -4.34
C PHE A 79 -8.88 13.65 -3.47
N PHE A 80 -7.78 14.35 -3.77
CA PHE A 80 -7.38 15.51 -2.98
C PHE A 80 -8.18 16.78 -3.30
N ASN A 81 -8.70 16.93 -4.52
CA ASN A 81 -9.43 18.14 -4.92
C ASN A 81 -10.95 18.02 -4.80
N HIS A 82 -11.52 16.83 -5.02
CA HIS A 82 -12.97 16.63 -5.08
C HIS A 82 -13.53 15.80 -3.93
N ASP A 83 -13.00 14.59 -3.70
CA ASP A 83 -13.62 13.66 -2.74
C ASP A 83 -13.14 13.89 -1.29
N GLN A 84 -11.96 14.48 -1.10
CA GLN A 84 -11.34 14.85 0.18
C GLN A 84 -11.56 13.79 1.27
N PRO A 85 -10.89 12.62 1.16
CA PRO A 85 -11.11 11.53 2.10
C PRO A 85 -10.86 11.97 3.54
N THR A 86 -11.84 11.73 4.40
CA THR A 86 -11.81 12.15 5.81
C THR A 86 -10.90 11.28 6.69
N CYS A 87 -10.46 10.12 6.19
CA CYS A 87 -9.54 9.21 6.89
C CYS A 87 -8.81 8.29 5.91
N VAL A 88 -7.73 7.66 6.38
CA VAL A 88 -6.87 6.80 5.55
C VAL A 88 -7.60 5.58 5.00
N VAL A 89 -8.57 5.04 5.75
CA VAL A 89 -9.32 3.85 5.33
C VAL A 89 -10.22 4.19 4.14
N LEU A 90 -10.90 5.34 4.18
CA LEU A 90 -11.72 5.81 3.07
C LEU A 90 -10.85 6.10 1.83
N PHE A 91 -9.67 6.69 2.03
CA PHE A 91 -8.72 6.91 0.95
C PHE A 91 -8.31 5.60 0.25
N ILE A 92 -8.05 4.53 1.00
CA ILE A 92 -7.74 3.21 0.42
C ILE A 92 -8.94 2.63 -0.34
N GLN A 93 -10.16 2.80 0.16
CA GLN A 93 -11.36 2.33 -0.54
C GLN A 93 -11.52 3.04 -1.90
N LEU A 94 -11.33 4.36 -1.92
CA LEU A 94 -11.34 5.14 -3.17
C LEU A 94 -10.24 4.70 -4.13
N LEU A 95 -9.03 4.45 -3.61
CA LEU A 95 -7.92 3.91 -4.41
C LEU A 95 -8.26 2.52 -4.98
N ALA A 96 -8.87 1.63 -4.20
CA ALA A 96 -9.30 0.31 -4.67
C ALA A 96 -10.37 0.42 -5.77
N GLU A 97 -11.30 1.38 -5.66
CA GLU A 97 -12.27 1.64 -6.72
C GLU A 97 -11.61 2.21 -7.99
N ALA A 98 -10.61 3.07 -7.86
CA ALA A 98 -9.84 3.58 -8.98
C ALA A 98 -8.95 2.51 -9.62
N GLU A 99 -8.42 1.56 -8.84
CA GLU A 99 -7.63 0.42 -9.34
C GLU A 99 -8.39 -0.33 -10.44
N ARG A 100 -9.69 -0.54 -10.24
CA ARG A 100 -10.58 -1.18 -11.23
C ARG A 100 -10.63 -0.42 -12.56
N LYS A 101 -10.53 0.91 -12.54
CA LYS A 101 -10.52 1.75 -13.74
C LYS A 101 -9.16 1.79 -14.43
N ILE A 102 -8.08 1.78 -13.65
CA ILE A 102 -6.69 1.80 -14.15
C ILE A 102 -6.30 0.43 -14.73
N TYR A 103 -6.76 -0.66 -14.11
CA TYR A 103 -6.46 -2.03 -14.48
C TYR A 103 -7.76 -2.82 -14.74
N PRO A 104 -8.35 -2.70 -15.95
CA PRO A 104 -9.63 -3.33 -16.28
C PRO A 104 -9.68 -4.85 -16.12
N LEU A 105 -8.52 -5.53 -16.11
CA LEU A 105 -8.44 -6.98 -15.87
C LEU A 105 -9.05 -7.39 -14.52
N TRP A 106 -8.99 -6.53 -13.50
CA TRP A 106 -9.62 -6.81 -12.21
C TRP A 106 -11.15 -6.79 -12.28
N ILE A 107 -11.74 -5.95 -13.15
CA ILE A 107 -13.19 -5.97 -13.43
C ILE A 107 -13.59 -7.34 -14.01
N GLN A 108 -12.76 -7.88 -14.90
CA GLN A 108 -13.02 -9.18 -15.52
C GLN A 108 -12.97 -10.32 -14.49
N PHE A 109 -12.07 -10.21 -13.50
CA PHE A 109 -11.95 -11.16 -12.38
C PHE A 109 -13.04 -11.06 -11.30
N GLU A 110 -13.66 -9.90 -11.09
CA GLU A 110 -14.79 -9.75 -10.17
C GLU A 110 -16.12 -10.18 -10.81
N ILE A 111 -16.28 -9.98 -12.13
CA ILE A 111 -17.49 -10.33 -12.88
C ILE A 111 -17.54 -11.83 -13.17
N GLU A 112 -16.43 -12.42 -13.61
CA GLU A 112 -16.31 -13.87 -13.73
C GLU A 112 -16.00 -14.43 -12.34
N LYS A 113 -16.99 -15.04 -11.67
CA LYS A 113 -16.67 -16.02 -10.61
C LYS A 113 -15.68 -17.01 -11.24
N MET A 114 -14.39 -16.84 -10.95
CA MET A 114 -13.35 -17.56 -11.68
C MET A 114 -13.64 -19.06 -11.60
N ASP A 115 -14.01 -19.64 -12.75
CA ASP A 115 -13.85 -21.06 -12.94
C ASP A 115 -12.34 -21.32 -12.90
N PRO A 116 -11.83 -22.20 -12.01
CA PRO A 116 -10.42 -22.56 -11.98
C PRO A 116 -9.86 -23.05 -13.32
N GLN A 117 -10.73 -23.37 -14.29
CA GLN A 117 -10.39 -23.77 -15.65
C GLN A 117 -10.44 -22.62 -16.68
N SER A 118 -10.62 -21.37 -16.26
CA SER A 118 -10.70 -20.22 -17.17
C SER A 118 -9.37 -19.99 -17.91
N ASP A 119 -9.46 -19.84 -19.24
CA ASP A 119 -8.34 -19.50 -20.14
C ASP A 119 -7.62 -18.20 -19.73
N VAL A 120 -8.28 -17.33 -18.96
CA VAL A 120 -7.71 -16.08 -18.42
C VAL A 120 -6.64 -16.37 -17.35
N ILE A 121 -6.85 -17.37 -16.49
CA ILE A 121 -5.85 -17.81 -15.49
C ILE A 121 -4.60 -18.33 -16.19
N ASP A 122 -4.81 -19.10 -17.25
CA ASP A 122 -3.75 -19.64 -18.08
C ASP A 122 -2.94 -18.55 -18.79
N HIS A 123 -3.61 -17.50 -19.26
CA HIS A 123 -2.95 -16.35 -19.86
C HIS A 123 -2.08 -15.58 -18.84
N ILE A 124 -2.55 -15.39 -17.61
CA ILE A 124 -1.77 -14.72 -16.55
C ILE A 124 -0.58 -15.57 -16.09
N LYS A 125 -0.77 -16.87 -15.88
CA LYS A 125 0.35 -17.78 -15.52
C LYS A 125 1.44 -17.75 -16.58
N ARG A 126 1.07 -17.76 -17.86
CA ARG A 126 2.03 -17.63 -18.97
C ARG A 126 2.71 -16.27 -18.95
N LYS A 127 1.98 -15.17 -18.75
CA LYS A 127 2.54 -13.82 -18.70
C LYS A 127 3.53 -13.63 -17.54
N ASN A 128 3.25 -14.19 -16.36
CA ASN A 128 4.17 -14.14 -15.21
C ASN A 128 5.41 -15.01 -15.44
N HIS A 129 5.28 -16.16 -16.12
CA HIS A 129 6.43 -17.00 -16.50
C HIS A 129 7.41 -16.30 -17.47
N TYR A 130 6.93 -15.35 -18.28
CA TYR A 130 7.78 -14.54 -19.16
C TYR A 130 8.42 -13.33 -18.46
N LEU A 131 8.04 -13.02 -17.22
CA LEU A 131 8.63 -11.94 -16.42
C LEU A 131 9.68 -12.45 -15.42
N GLU A 132 9.76 -13.77 -15.23
CA GLU A 132 10.74 -14.44 -14.34
C GLU A 132 11.92 -15.07 -15.09
N ASN A 133 11.97 -14.96 -16.43
CA ASN A 133 13.11 -15.34 -17.29
C ASN A 133 13.67 -14.13 -18.03
#